data_AF-A0A7C6A0M7-F1
#
_entry.id   AF-A0A7C6A0M7-F1
#
_cell.length_a   1.000
_cell.length_b   1.000
_cell.length_c   1.000
_cell.angle_alpha   90.00
_cell.angle_beta   90.00
_cell.angle_gamma   90.00
#
_symmetry.space_group_name_H-M   'P 1'
#
loop_
_entity.id
_entity.type
_entity.pdbx_description
1 polymer ?
#
loop_
_entity_poly.entity_id
_entity_poly.type
_entity_poly.pdbx_seq_one_letter_code
_entity_poly.pdbx_strand_id
1 'polypeptide(L)'
;MNDATGRTAAGALRLKESMGWFAAGASFRQALVTLSAGAFQLFAYICLEAERRSGRYEARHGELARALGKSRRIVGDYIRELEVKGVCAVRRAANQYARSCFTVCVDYWPYHRDQDAGAGHAGAYVRSVERSFVSLGCTTGRFSGRDAQLARELETSGVPLATVEDALLLGGARKYVSWLDGHAPEPIASLAYFKAVVAEVQERPLPADYREYLRRKIAEFVRQWARRSDEARDGGPGDADASESDT
;
A
#
# COMPACT_ATOMS: atom_id res chain seq x y z
N MET A 1 48.75 28.84 3.34
CA MET A 1 48.67 28.21 2.01
C MET A 1 47.61 27.12 2.08
N ASN A 2 46.57 27.34 1.27
CA ASN A 2 45.29 26.67 1.05
C ASN A 2 45.11 25.17 1.35
N ASP A 3 43.88 24.90 1.83
CA ASP A 3 42.93 23.82 1.52
C ASP A 3 43.42 22.36 1.41
N ALA A 4 42.75 21.44 2.10
CA ALA A 4 41.56 20.83 1.50
C ALA A 4 40.87 19.81 2.41
N THR A 5 39.54 19.89 2.35
CA THR A 5 38.56 18.80 2.51
C THR A 5 38.06 18.50 3.92
N GLY A 6 37.03 19.26 4.30
CA GLY A 6 35.97 18.78 5.17
C GLY A 6 35.49 17.41 4.71
N ARG A 7 35.74 16.40 5.55
CA ARG A 7 35.15 15.08 5.42
C ARG A 7 33.77 15.14 6.05
N THR A 8 32.80 15.63 5.27
CA THR A 8 31.39 15.56 5.63
C THR A 8 31.07 14.11 5.97
N ALA A 9 30.69 13.85 7.23
CA ALA A 9 30.36 12.53 7.71
C ALA A 9 29.22 11.93 6.84
N ALA A 10 29.59 11.02 5.94
CA ALA A 10 28.64 10.31 5.10
C ALA A 10 27.84 9.36 6.01
N GLY A 11 26.60 9.75 6.35
CA GLY A 11 25.71 8.97 7.21
C GLY A 11 25.63 7.50 6.75
N ALA A 12 25.72 6.57 7.70
CA ALA A 12 25.77 5.14 7.42
C ALA A 12 24.51 4.67 6.68
N LEU A 13 24.69 3.87 5.61
CA LEU A 13 23.58 3.20 4.93
C LEU A 13 22.90 2.21 5.90
N ARG A 14 21.59 2.34 6.11
CA ARG A 14 20.83 1.46 7.02
C ARG A 14 19.80 0.66 6.25
N LEU A 15 19.80 -0.65 6.45
CA LEU A 15 18.75 -1.56 5.97
C LEU A 15 17.51 -1.41 6.85
N LYS A 16 16.33 -1.54 6.25
CA LYS A 16 15.06 -1.58 6.99
C LYS A 16 14.87 -2.89 7.75
N GLU A 17 15.27 -3.99 7.12
CA GLU A 17 15.26 -5.32 7.73
C GLU A 17 16.72 -5.78 7.88
N SER A 18 17.28 -5.60 9.08
CA SER A 18 18.65 -6.02 9.39
C SER A 18 18.78 -7.50 9.79
N MET A 19 17.66 -8.20 10.01
CA MET A 19 17.62 -9.57 10.52
C MET A 19 17.50 -10.65 9.43
N GLY A 20 17.48 -10.27 8.15
CA GLY A 20 17.42 -11.22 7.03
C GLY A 20 18.77 -11.45 6.34
N TRP A 21 18.97 -12.63 5.73
CA TRP A 21 20.13 -12.95 4.89
C TRP A 21 20.19 -12.09 3.60
N PHE A 22 19.05 -11.55 3.17
CA PHE A 22 18.93 -10.76 1.95
C PHE A 22 18.33 -9.39 2.27
N ALA A 23 19.01 -8.33 1.83
CA ALA A 23 18.63 -6.93 2.09
C ALA A 23 17.21 -6.58 1.62
N ALA A 24 16.71 -7.32 0.63
CA ALA A 24 15.41 -7.13 -0.01
C ALA A 24 14.41 -8.20 0.48
N GLY A 25 14.06 -8.13 1.76
CA GLY A 25 13.16 -9.08 2.42
C GLY A 25 11.68 -8.85 2.11
N ALA A 26 10.91 -8.32 3.06
CA ALA A 26 9.45 -8.14 2.89
C ALA A 26 9.08 -7.27 1.68
N SER A 27 9.85 -6.22 1.40
CA SER A 27 9.66 -5.31 0.27
C SER A 27 9.64 -6.03 -1.09
N PHE A 28 10.56 -6.96 -1.33
CA PHE A 28 10.60 -7.71 -2.60
C PHE A 28 9.56 -8.82 -2.64
N ARG A 29 9.28 -9.48 -1.51
CA ARG A 29 8.16 -10.44 -1.44
C ARG A 29 6.83 -9.77 -1.77
N GLN A 30 6.62 -8.54 -1.29
CA GLN A 30 5.46 -7.73 -1.63
C GLN A 30 5.44 -7.35 -3.12
N ALA A 31 6.57 -6.91 -3.69
CA ALA A 31 6.66 -6.64 -5.12
C ALA A 31 6.37 -7.89 -5.97
N LEU A 32 6.83 -9.06 -5.54
CA LEU A 32 6.66 -10.33 -6.26
C LEU A 32 5.19 -10.74 -6.38
N VAL A 33 4.38 -10.54 -5.33
CA VAL A 33 2.93 -10.82 -5.38
C VAL A 33 2.14 -9.73 -6.07
N THR A 34 2.70 -8.53 -6.17
CA THR A 34 2.02 -7.35 -6.72
C THR A 34 2.22 -7.24 -8.24
N LEU A 35 3.39 -7.58 -8.76
CA LEU A 35 3.80 -7.35 -10.14
C LEU A 35 3.70 -8.61 -11.00
N SER A 36 3.52 -8.43 -12.31
CA SER A 36 3.78 -9.48 -13.29
C SER A 36 5.25 -9.90 -13.24
N ALA A 37 5.56 -11.13 -13.66
CA ALA A 37 6.94 -11.64 -13.66
C ALA A 37 7.91 -10.69 -14.40
N GLY A 38 7.48 -10.11 -15.52
CA GLY A 38 8.29 -9.17 -16.30
C GLY A 38 8.46 -7.80 -15.63
N ALA A 39 7.41 -7.26 -15.00
CA ALA A 39 7.52 -6.03 -14.23
C ALA A 39 8.34 -6.19 -12.96
N PHE A 40 8.25 -7.36 -12.30
CA PHE A 40 9.12 -7.70 -11.18
C PHE A 40 10.58 -7.78 -11.60
N GLN A 41 10.88 -8.38 -12.75
CA GLN A 41 12.24 -8.41 -13.29
C GLN A 41 12.79 -7.01 -13.54
N LEU A 42 11.98 -6.11 -14.12
CA LEU A 42 12.35 -4.70 -14.29
C LEU A 42 12.58 -4.00 -12.93
N PHE A 43 11.71 -4.23 -11.95
CA PHE A 43 11.85 -3.69 -10.60
C PHE A 43 13.16 -4.15 -9.93
N ALA A 44 13.46 -5.45 -10.00
CA ALA A 44 14.68 -6.01 -9.44
C ALA A 44 15.92 -5.40 -10.12
N TYR A 45 15.91 -5.28 -11.45
CA TYR A 45 16.98 -4.60 -12.19
C TYR A 45 17.15 -3.15 -11.74
N ILE A 46 16.08 -2.37 -11.65
CA ILE A 46 16.12 -0.99 -11.15
C ILE A 46 16.74 -0.95 -9.74
N CYS A 47 16.39 -1.91 -8.87
CA CYS A 47 16.93 -1.92 -7.51
C CYS A 47 18.43 -2.22 -7.42
N LEU A 48 18.97 -2.97 -8.38
CA LEU A 48 20.41 -3.24 -8.46
C LEU A 48 21.20 -2.00 -8.90
N GLU A 49 20.62 -1.20 -9.79
CA GLU A 49 21.28 -0.03 -10.39
C GLU A 49 20.97 1.30 -9.69
N ALA A 50 19.91 1.35 -8.88
CA ALA A 50 19.49 2.56 -8.19
C ALA A 50 20.48 2.98 -7.10
N GLU A 51 20.63 4.29 -6.94
CA GLU A 51 21.47 4.86 -5.90
C GLU A 51 20.92 4.47 -4.50
N ARG A 52 21.77 3.84 -3.67
CA ARG A 52 21.39 3.23 -2.38
C ARG A 52 20.64 4.17 -1.42
N ARG A 53 21.02 5.45 -1.38
CA ARG A 53 20.46 6.46 -0.47
C ARG A 53 19.13 7.04 -0.94
N SER A 54 18.94 7.16 -2.26
CA SER A 54 17.81 7.87 -2.85
C SER A 54 16.80 6.93 -3.50
N GLY A 55 17.18 5.68 -3.80
CA GLY A 55 16.41 4.72 -4.59
C GLY A 55 16.09 5.23 -6.00
N ARG A 56 16.90 6.16 -6.52
CA ARG A 56 16.72 6.76 -7.83
C ARG A 56 17.61 6.07 -8.86
N TYR A 57 17.06 5.83 -10.03
CA TYR A 57 17.75 5.30 -11.19
C TYR A 57 17.32 6.05 -12.44
N GLU A 58 18.24 6.30 -13.36
CA GLU A 58 17.93 6.97 -14.62
C GLU A 58 18.31 6.09 -15.80
N ALA A 59 17.38 5.90 -16.73
CA ALA A 59 17.62 5.10 -17.92
C ALA A 59 16.76 5.52 -19.11
N ARG A 60 17.25 5.23 -20.31
CA ARG A 60 16.46 5.28 -21.53
C ARG A 60 15.65 3.99 -21.68
N HIS A 61 14.47 4.08 -22.29
CA HIS A 61 13.65 2.90 -22.60
C HIS A 61 14.41 1.85 -23.42
N GLY A 62 15.29 2.29 -24.33
CA GLY A 62 16.15 1.40 -25.11
C GLY A 62 17.22 0.67 -24.29
N GLU A 63 17.73 1.27 -23.22
CA GLU A 63 18.71 0.65 -22.32
C GLU A 63 18.04 -0.45 -21.50
N LEU A 64 16.86 -0.17 -20.94
CA LEU A 64 16.04 -1.13 -20.21
C LEU A 64 15.62 -2.32 -21.10
N ALA A 65 15.21 -2.06 -22.34
CA ALA A 65 14.87 -3.10 -23.31
C ALA A 65 16.03 -4.05 -23.58
N ARG A 66 17.24 -3.51 -23.78
CA ARG A 66 18.45 -4.33 -23.98
C ARG A 66 18.83 -5.11 -22.73
N ALA A 67 18.83 -4.46 -21.57
CA ALA A 67 19.21 -5.09 -20.30
C ALA A 67 18.30 -6.27 -19.95
N LEU A 68 17.00 -6.17 -20.26
CA LEU A 68 16.02 -7.22 -19.98
C LEU A 68 15.84 -8.23 -21.13
N GLY A 69 16.48 -8.00 -22.28
CA GLY A 69 16.25 -8.80 -23.48
C GLY A 69 14.79 -8.75 -23.97
N LYS A 70 14.11 -7.62 -23.81
CA LYS A 70 12.69 -7.43 -24.17
C LYS A 70 12.51 -6.33 -25.21
N SER A 71 11.32 -6.27 -25.83
CA SER A 71 10.98 -5.17 -26.74
C SER A 71 10.73 -3.87 -25.95
N ARG A 72 10.99 -2.71 -26.58
CA ARG A 72 10.70 -1.40 -25.97
C ARG A 72 9.23 -1.22 -25.59
N ARG A 73 8.32 -1.83 -26.36
CA ARG A 73 6.88 -1.83 -26.10
C ARG A 73 6.56 -2.53 -24.78
N ILE A 74 7.04 -3.78 -24.64
CA ILE A 74 6.82 -4.59 -23.44
C ILE A 74 7.42 -3.91 -22.20
N VAL A 75 8.63 -3.34 -22.32
CA VAL A 75 9.22 -2.56 -21.23
C VAL A 75 8.38 -1.34 -20.87
N GLY A 76 7.79 -0.65 -21.86
CA GLY A 76 6.85 0.43 -21.61
C GLY A 76 5.61 -0.02 -20.82
N ASP A 77 5.11 -1.22 -21.09
CA ASP A 77 3.99 -1.80 -20.33
C ASP A 77 4.39 -2.12 -18.89
N TYR A 78 5.60 -2.67 -18.67
CA TYR A 78 6.13 -2.92 -17.33
C TYR A 78 6.36 -1.62 -16.55
N ILE A 79 6.88 -0.57 -17.19
CA ILE A 79 7.04 0.76 -16.56
C ILE A 79 5.68 1.30 -16.13
N ARG A 80 4.67 1.21 -16.99
CA ARG A 80 3.30 1.63 -16.67
C ARG A 80 2.73 0.81 -15.50
N GLU A 81 2.99 -0.49 -15.48
CA GLU A 81 2.57 -1.37 -14.39
C GLU A 81 3.22 -0.96 -13.05
N LEU A 82 4.54 -0.70 -13.02
CA LEU A 82 5.25 -0.24 -11.82
C LEU A 82 4.70 1.08 -11.29
N GLU A 83 4.34 1.99 -12.19
CA GLU A 83 3.75 3.30 -11.88
C GLU A 83 2.32 3.15 -11.33
N VAL A 84 1.45 2.40 -12.02
CA VAL A 84 0.05 2.19 -11.61
C VAL A 84 -0.05 1.45 -10.28
N LYS A 85 0.81 0.45 -10.06
CA LYS A 85 0.85 -0.34 -8.82
C LYS A 85 1.62 0.33 -7.70
N GLY A 86 2.12 1.56 -7.90
CA GLY A 86 2.79 2.35 -6.87
C GLY A 86 4.11 1.77 -6.38
N VAL A 87 4.76 0.92 -7.18
CA VAL A 87 6.08 0.35 -6.85
C VAL A 87 7.20 1.33 -7.19
N CYS A 88 7.05 2.10 -8.28
CA CYS A 88 7.97 3.15 -8.67
C CYS A 88 7.22 4.42 -9.07
N ALA A 89 7.71 5.58 -8.62
CA ALA A 89 7.37 6.85 -9.23
C ALA A 89 8.24 7.07 -10.48
N VAL A 90 7.62 7.33 -11.63
CA VAL A 90 8.32 7.46 -12.91
C VAL A 90 8.16 8.86 -13.45
N ARG A 91 9.24 9.64 -13.45
CA ARG A 91 9.28 10.91 -14.18
C ARG A 91 9.74 10.64 -15.60
N ARG A 92 8.78 10.58 -16.51
CA ARG A 92 9.02 10.32 -17.92
C ARG A 92 9.82 11.46 -18.54
N ALA A 93 10.78 11.09 -19.38
CA ALA A 93 11.55 12.04 -20.15
C ALA A 93 10.67 12.69 -21.22
N ALA A 94 11.00 13.93 -21.61
CA ALA A 94 10.24 14.68 -22.61
C ALA A 94 10.21 14.01 -24.00
N ASN A 95 11.20 13.17 -24.30
CA ASN A 95 11.26 12.40 -25.55
C ASN A 95 11.98 11.06 -25.34
N GLN A 96 11.93 10.17 -26.35
CA GLN A 96 12.50 8.82 -26.29
C GLN A 96 14.04 8.75 -26.17
N TYR A 97 14.74 9.86 -26.42
CA TYR A 97 16.19 9.96 -26.33
C TYR A 97 16.66 10.49 -24.96
N ALA A 98 15.76 11.15 -24.23
CA ALA A 98 15.98 11.62 -22.89
C ALA A 98 15.82 10.49 -21.86
N ARG A 99 16.49 10.64 -20.71
CA ARG A 99 16.50 9.62 -19.65
C ARG A 99 15.25 9.78 -18.79
N SER A 100 14.50 8.69 -18.61
CA SER A 100 13.43 8.64 -17.63
C SER A 100 14.05 8.43 -16.25
N CYS A 101 13.50 9.10 -15.25
CA CYS A 101 13.93 8.97 -13.88
C CYS A 101 12.93 8.08 -13.12
N PHE A 102 13.43 6.99 -12.59
CA PHE A 102 12.71 6.01 -11.78
C PHE A 102 13.08 6.23 -10.33
N THR A 103 12.08 6.35 -9.46
CA THR A 103 12.29 6.39 -8.02
C THR A 103 11.49 5.24 -7.41
N VAL A 104 12.18 4.25 -6.84
CA VAL A 104 11.50 3.14 -6.15
C VAL A 104 10.71 3.71 -4.98
N CYS A 105 9.50 3.24 -4.71
CA CYS A 105 8.74 3.71 -3.56
C CYS A 105 9.38 3.22 -2.25
N VAL A 106 9.21 3.98 -1.17
CA VAL A 106 9.88 3.70 0.12
C VAL A 106 9.57 2.28 0.59
N ASP A 107 8.32 1.82 0.49
CA ASP A 107 7.91 0.48 0.96
C ASP A 107 8.59 -0.67 0.22
N TYR A 108 9.04 -0.41 -1.01
CA TYR A 108 9.73 -1.37 -1.87
C TYR A 108 11.25 -1.20 -1.85
N TRP A 109 11.75 -0.13 -1.23
CA TRP A 109 13.19 0.17 -1.13
C TRP A 109 13.79 -0.45 0.13
N PRO A 110 14.85 -1.27 0.02
CA PRO A 110 15.42 -2.00 1.16
C PRO A 110 16.20 -1.13 2.16
N TYR A 111 16.61 0.08 1.75
CA TYR A 111 17.38 1.01 2.59
C TYR A 111 16.49 2.13 3.15
N HIS A 112 16.85 2.66 4.31
CA HIS A 112 16.35 3.95 4.78
C HIS A 112 16.90 5.07 3.89
N ARG A 113 16.06 6.05 3.55
CA ARG A 113 16.50 7.27 2.88
C ARG A 113 16.93 8.30 3.91
N ASP A 114 17.89 9.16 3.56
CA ASP A 114 18.32 10.26 4.43
C ASP A 114 17.14 11.22 4.77
N GLN A 115 16.09 11.25 3.94
CA GLN A 115 14.84 11.99 4.20
C GLN A 115 13.93 11.31 5.25
N ASP A 116 14.03 9.99 5.44
CA ASP A 116 13.22 9.26 6.43
C ASP A 116 13.76 9.49 7.85
N ALA A 117 15.07 9.76 8.00
CA ALA A 117 15.71 10.05 9.28
C ALA A 117 15.27 11.41 9.88
N GLY A 118 14.83 12.35 9.04
CA GLY A 118 14.27 13.65 9.47
C GLY A 118 12.74 13.67 9.64
N ALA A 119 12.03 12.62 9.25
CA ALA A 119 10.57 12.55 9.21
C ALA A 119 9.94 12.09 10.55
N GLY A 120 10.45 12.58 11.68
CA GLY A 120 9.87 12.33 13.01
C GLY A 120 8.41 12.78 13.10
N HIS A 121 8.05 13.86 12.40
CA HIS A 121 6.67 14.40 12.34
C HIS A 121 5.97 14.19 10.99
N ALA A 122 6.65 14.30 9.84
CA ALA A 122 6.07 14.19 8.48
C ALA A 122 5.63 12.77 8.07
N GLY A 123 5.81 11.78 8.93
CA GLY A 123 5.25 10.44 8.77
C GLY A 123 4.24 10.06 9.85
N ALA A 124 4.02 10.92 10.84
CA ALA A 124 3.12 10.62 11.95
C ALA A 124 1.67 10.51 11.48
N TYR A 125 1.24 11.42 10.60
CA TYR A 125 -0.09 11.40 9.99
C TYR A 125 -0.33 10.09 9.22
N VAL A 126 0.56 9.75 8.28
CA VAL A 126 0.45 8.54 7.46
C VAL A 126 0.44 7.28 8.32
N ARG A 127 1.31 7.19 9.34
CA ARG A 127 1.33 6.07 10.28
C ARG A 127 0.06 5.96 11.11
N SER A 128 -0.53 7.08 11.51
CA SER A 128 -1.81 7.09 12.23
C SER A 128 -2.96 6.63 11.33
N VAL A 129 -3.00 7.09 10.07
CA VAL A 129 -3.98 6.64 9.07
C VAL A 129 -3.83 5.15 8.80
N GLU A 130 -2.60 4.66 8.63
CA GLU A 130 -2.30 3.23 8.46
C GLU A 130 -2.82 2.42 9.64
N ARG A 131 -2.47 2.81 10.88
CA ARG A 131 -2.91 2.13 12.10
C ARG A 131 -4.44 2.07 12.18
N SER A 132 -5.11 3.19 11.91
CA SER A 132 -6.58 3.26 11.90
C SER A 132 -7.17 2.36 10.81
N PHE A 133 -6.63 2.38 9.60
CA PHE A 133 -7.10 1.56 8.47
C PHE A 133 -6.94 0.05 8.72
N VAL A 134 -5.80 -0.37 9.27
CA VAL A 134 -5.54 -1.77 9.63
C VAL A 134 -6.44 -2.21 10.80
N SER A 135 -6.69 -1.33 11.77
CA SER A 135 -7.51 -1.67 12.96
C SER A 135 -8.99 -1.91 12.68
N LEU A 136 -9.52 -1.52 11.51
CA LEU A 136 -10.94 -1.66 11.17
C LEU A 136 -11.41 -3.12 11.02
N GLY A 137 -10.50 -4.06 10.74
CA GLY A 137 -10.82 -5.49 10.62
C GLY A 137 -11.68 -5.89 9.40
N CYS A 138 -12.31 -4.94 8.69
CA CYS A 138 -13.04 -5.15 7.44
C CYS A 138 -12.18 -4.91 6.18
N THR A 139 -10.91 -4.60 6.39
CA THR A 139 -9.93 -4.44 5.32
C THR A 139 -9.19 -5.76 5.13
N THR A 140 -8.56 -5.96 3.97
CA THR A 140 -7.69 -7.15 3.75
C THR A 140 -6.39 -7.13 4.58
N GLY A 141 -6.28 -6.21 5.56
CA GLY A 141 -5.09 -6.02 6.41
C GLY A 141 -3.89 -5.42 5.68
N ARG A 142 -4.05 -4.90 4.45
CA ARG A 142 -2.95 -4.37 3.64
C ARG A 142 -3.09 -2.86 3.42
N PHE A 143 -2.13 -2.11 3.96
CA PHE A 143 -1.89 -0.70 3.63
C PHE A 143 -0.76 -0.63 2.59
N SER A 144 -1.08 -0.21 1.37
CA SER A 144 -0.14 -0.18 0.25
C SER A 144 0.58 1.16 0.12
N GLY A 145 1.65 1.22 -0.68
CA GLY A 145 2.31 2.49 -0.99
C GLY A 145 1.39 3.51 -1.68
N ARG A 146 0.36 3.04 -2.39
CA ARG A 146 -0.70 3.91 -2.95
C ARG A 146 -1.59 4.50 -1.85
N ASP A 147 -1.86 3.74 -0.80
CA ASP A 147 -2.59 4.23 0.38
C ASP A 147 -1.74 5.21 1.20
N ALA A 148 -0.44 4.97 1.32
CA ALA A 148 0.51 5.90 1.92
C ALA A 148 0.59 7.23 1.14
N GLN A 149 0.65 7.16 -0.19
CA GLN A 149 0.63 8.36 -1.04
C GLN A 149 -0.69 9.12 -0.88
N LEU A 150 -1.82 8.42 -0.85
CA LEU A 150 -3.11 9.06 -0.60
C LEU A 150 -3.17 9.72 0.79
N ALA A 151 -2.64 9.07 1.83
CA ALA A 151 -2.57 9.68 3.16
C ALA A 151 -1.72 10.97 3.16
N ARG A 152 -0.63 11.01 2.40
CA ARG A 152 0.18 12.23 2.21
C ARG A 152 -0.55 13.32 1.41
N GLU A 153 -1.32 12.94 0.40
CA GLU A 153 -2.16 13.87 -0.35
C GLU A 153 -3.18 14.53 0.60
N LEU A 154 -3.85 13.75 1.45
CA LEU A 154 -4.78 14.26 2.46
C LEU A 154 -4.09 15.20 3.47
N GLU A 155 -2.92 14.82 3.97
CA GLU A 155 -2.11 15.66 4.86
C GLU A 155 -1.72 16.99 4.20
N THR A 156 -1.27 16.94 2.94
CA THR A 156 -0.87 18.12 2.16
C THR A 156 -2.07 19.03 1.84
N SER A 157 -3.25 18.45 1.63
CA SER A 157 -4.51 19.19 1.46
C SER A 157 -5.06 19.76 2.76
N GLY A 158 -4.37 19.59 3.89
CA GLY A 158 -4.77 20.14 5.19
C GLY A 158 -5.95 19.41 5.83
N VAL A 159 -6.24 18.18 5.41
CA VAL A 159 -7.30 17.38 6.02
C VAL A 159 -6.86 16.97 7.43
N PRO A 160 -7.64 17.27 8.49
CA PRO A 160 -7.29 16.86 9.84
C PRO A 160 -7.27 15.34 10.00
N LEU A 161 -6.33 14.81 10.76
CA LEU A 161 -6.22 13.36 11.03
C LEU A 161 -7.55 12.81 11.61
N ALA A 162 -8.15 13.57 12.53
CA ALA A 162 -9.43 13.24 13.15
C ALA A 162 -10.56 13.03 12.12
N THR A 163 -10.57 13.81 11.04
CA THR A 163 -11.55 13.70 9.95
C THR A 163 -11.34 12.41 9.15
N VAL A 164 -10.08 12.03 8.90
CA VAL A 164 -9.77 10.76 8.23
C VAL A 164 -10.14 9.58 9.11
N GLU A 165 -9.84 9.64 10.41
CA GLU A 165 -10.25 8.61 11.37
C GLU A 165 -11.77 8.45 11.45
N ASP A 166 -12.52 9.56 11.43
CA ASP A 166 -13.99 9.53 11.37
C ASP A 166 -14.51 8.90 10.10
N ALA A 167 -13.94 9.26 8.95
CA ALA A 167 -14.32 8.68 7.66
C ALA A 167 -14.03 7.18 7.61
N LEU A 168 -12.89 6.75 8.18
CA LEU A 168 -12.53 5.34 8.32
C LEU A 168 -13.55 4.57 9.16
N LEU A 169 -13.96 5.14 10.31
CA LEU A 169 -15.00 4.54 11.16
C LEU A 169 -16.36 4.50 10.44
N LEU A 170 -16.81 5.59 9.85
CA LEU A 170 -18.10 5.67 9.18
C LEU A 170 -18.18 4.70 7.98
N GLY A 171 -17.16 4.70 7.13
CA GLY A 171 -17.09 3.80 5.98
C GLY A 171 -16.97 2.33 6.39
N GLY A 172 -16.21 2.03 7.46
CA GLY A 172 -16.12 0.69 8.03
C GLY A 172 -17.48 0.20 8.54
N ALA A 173 -18.20 1.02 9.30
CA ALA A 173 -19.54 0.68 9.80
C ALA A 173 -20.53 0.40 8.65
N ARG A 174 -20.56 1.24 7.61
CA ARG A 174 -21.40 1.02 6.41
C ARG A 174 -21.08 -0.30 5.73
N LYS A 175 -19.80 -0.65 5.66
CA LYS A 175 -19.36 -1.91 5.06
C LYS A 175 -19.85 -3.12 5.86
N TYR A 176 -19.73 -3.08 7.18
CA TYR A 176 -20.25 -4.14 8.04
C TYR A 176 -21.77 -4.31 7.95
N VAL A 177 -22.53 -3.21 7.87
CA VAL A 177 -23.98 -3.28 7.65
C VAL A 177 -24.29 -3.97 6.32
N SER A 178 -23.63 -3.55 5.23
CA SER A 178 -23.78 -4.17 3.91
C SER A 178 -23.42 -5.67 3.90
N TRP A 179 -22.44 -6.09 4.71
CA TRP A 179 -22.09 -7.50 4.93
C TRP A 179 -23.15 -8.28 5.69
N LEU A 180 -23.66 -7.72 6.79
CA LEU A 180 -24.68 -8.37 7.62
C LEU A 180 -26.01 -8.53 6.88
N ASP A 181 -26.31 -7.58 5.99
CA ASP A 181 -27.50 -7.59 5.13
C ASP A 181 -27.31 -8.46 3.87
N GLY A 182 -26.13 -9.07 3.66
CA GLY A 182 -25.88 -10.00 2.55
C GLY A 182 -25.61 -9.36 1.18
N HIS A 183 -25.34 -8.06 1.12
CA HIS A 183 -25.30 -7.32 -0.15
C HIS A 183 -23.92 -7.24 -0.83
N ALA A 184 -22.79 -7.40 -0.12
CA ALA A 184 -21.47 -7.16 -0.74
C ALA A 184 -20.32 -8.00 -0.15
N PRO A 185 -19.99 -9.19 -0.67
CA PRO A 185 -19.06 -10.11 -0.01
C PRO A 185 -17.59 -9.65 0.06
N GLU A 186 -17.18 -8.62 -0.68
CA GLU A 186 -15.76 -8.27 -0.82
C GLU A 186 -15.23 -7.32 0.28
N PRO A 187 -14.04 -7.57 0.87
CA PRO A 187 -13.40 -6.67 1.83
C PRO A 187 -12.87 -5.38 1.22
N ILE A 188 -12.69 -4.35 2.04
CA ILE A 188 -12.10 -3.09 1.60
C ILE A 188 -10.59 -3.31 1.33
N ALA A 189 -10.18 -3.17 0.07
CA ALA A 189 -8.81 -3.45 -0.34
C ALA A 189 -7.86 -2.24 -0.32
N SER A 190 -8.37 -1.01 -0.17
CA SER A 190 -7.56 0.21 -0.27
C SER A 190 -8.22 1.40 0.44
N LEU A 191 -7.39 2.34 0.90
CA LEU A 191 -7.77 3.64 1.42
C LEU A 191 -8.54 4.48 0.38
N ALA A 192 -8.41 4.19 -0.92
CA ALA A 192 -9.13 4.87 -1.99
C ALA A 192 -10.66 4.80 -1.83
N TYR A 193 -11.19 3.72 -1.22
CA TYR A 193 -12.62 3.59 -0.90
C TYR A 193 -13.11 4.75 -0.02
N PHE A 194 -12.28 5.21 0.90
CA PHE A 194 -12.65 6.22 1.87
C PHE A 194 -12.58 7.65 1.33
N LYS A 195 -12.07 7.89 0.11
CA LYS A 195 -12.00 9.25 -0.47
C LYS A 195 -13.36 9.97 -0.45
N ALA A 196 -14.41 9.28 -0.88
CA ALA A 196 -15.76 9.84 -0.89
C ALA A 196 -16.30 10.09 0.53
N VAL A 197 -15.97 9.20 1.48
CA VAL A 197 -16.40 9.33 2.87
C VAL A 197 -15.64 10.46 3.59
N VAL A 198 -14.37 10.68 3.26
CA VAL A 198 -13.59 11.82 3.77
C VAL A 198 -14.23 13.13 3.32
N ALA A 199 -14.58 13.25 2.03
CA ALA A 199 -15.27 14.44 1.52
C ALA A 199 -16.62 14.66 2.24
N GLU A 200 -17.39 13.59 2.45
CA GLU A 200 -18.65 13.65 3.19
C GLU A 200 -18.48 14.16 4.64
N VAL A 201 -17.48 13.64 5.37
CA VAL A 201 -17.22 14.06 6.76
C VAL A 201 -16.67 15.49 6.83
N GLN A 202 -15.96 15.95 5.80
CA GLN A 202 -15.53 17.35 5.71
C GLN A 202 -16.72 18.31 5.54
N GLU A 203 -17.71 17.93 4.74
CA GLU A 203 -18.94 18.72 4.57
C GLU A 203 -19.85 18.64 5.80
N ARG A 204 -19.92 17.45 6.42
CA ARG A 204 -20.78 17.15 7.56
C ARG A 204 -19.99 16.40 8.64
N PRO A 205 -19.28 17.15 9.51
CA PRO A 205 -18.51 16.56 10.59
C PRO A 205 -19.38 15.69 11.51
N LEU A 206 -18.84 14.56 11.95
CA LEU A 206 -19.53 13.70 12.90
C LEU A 206 -19.58 14.37 14.28
N PRO A 207 -20.70 14.28 15.01
CA PRO A 207 -20.72 14.65 16.42
C PRO A 207 -19.72 13.82 17.22
N ALA A 208 -19.06 14.42 18.22
CA ALA A 208 -18.04 13.76 19.03
C ALA A 208 -18.55 12.44 19.66
N ASP A 209 -19.79 12.43 20.16
CA ASP A 209 -20.42 11.27 20.79
C ASP A 209 -20.74 10.15 19.77
N TYR A 210 -20.88 10.51 18.50
CA TYR A 210 -21.16 9.56 17.43
C TYR A 210 -19.93 8.73 17.07
N ARG A 211 -18.72 9.31 17.21
CA ARG A 211 -17.46 8.59 17.01
C ARG A 211 -17.33 7.38 17.94
N GLU A 212 -17.62 7.58 19.23
CA GLU A 212 -17.53 6.52 20.23
C GLU A 212 -18.61 5.44 20.00
N TYR A 213 -19.81 5.87 19.61
CA TYR A 213 -20.87 4.96 19.17
C TYR A 213 -20.42 4.08 17.98
N LEU A 214 -19.80 4.67 16.94
CA LEU A 214 -19.31 3.94 15.76
C LEU A 214 -18.23 2.92 16.14
N ARG A 215 -17.28 3.28 17.01
CA ARG A 215 -16.25 2.35 17.51
C ARG A 215 -16.86 1.13 18.19
N ARG A 216 -17.82 1.34 19.09
CA ARG A 216 -18.53 0.26 19.77
C ARG A 216 -19.28 -0.62 18.77
N LYS A 217 -19.96 -0.03 17.79
CA LYS A 217 -20.70 -0.77 16.75
C LYS A 217 -19.80 -1.61 15.86
N ILE A 218 -18.67 -1.06 15.40
CA ILE A 218 -17.69 -1.81 14.61
C ILE A 218 -17.17 -3.01 15.41
N ALA A 219 -16.83 -2.83 16.70
CA ALA A 219 -16.38 -3.93 17.54
C ALA A 219 -17.46 -5.03 17.71
N GLU A 220 -18.73 -4.65 17.80
CA GLU A 220 -19.86 -5.60 17.78
C GLU A 220 -19.95 -6.35 16.45
N PHE A 221 -19.83 -5.64 15.32
CA PHE A 221 -19.90 -6.24 13.98
C PHE A 221 -18.74 -7.19 13.71
N VAL A 222 -17.51 -6.85 14.12
CA VAL A 222 -16.34 -7.75 14.05
C VAL A 222 -16.64 -9.06 14.78
N ARG A 223 -17.22 -8.99 16.01
CA ARG A 223 -17.58 -10.18 16.80
C ARG A 223 -18.72 -10.99 16.19
N GLN A 224 -19.68 -10.35 15.53
CA GLN A 224 -20.78 -11.05 14.84
C GLN A 224 -20.30 -11.73 13.56
N TRP A 225 -19.41 -11.07 12.81
CA TRP A 225 -18.82 -11.60 11.59
C TRP A 225 -17.94 -12.82 11.87
N ALA A 226 -17.10 -12.77 12.91
CA ALA A 226 -16.28 -13.91 13.34
C ALA A 226 -17.14 -15.14 13.66
N ARG A 227 -18.23 -14.96 14.42
CA ARG A 227 -19.18 -16.05 14.75
C ARG A 227 -19.83 -16.67 13.52
N ARG A 228 -20.36 -15.85 12.59
CA ARG A 228 -20.95 -16.37 11.33
C ARG A 228 -19.94 -17.09 10.45
N SER A 229 -18.68 -16.64 10.46
CA SER A 229 -17.61 -17.27 9.69
C SER A 229 -17.18 -18.62 10.28
N ASP A 230 -17.22 -18.77 11.60
CA ASP A 230 -16.96 -20.04 12.28
C ASP A 230 -18.14 -21.01 12.11
N GLU A 231 -19.39 -20.54 12.25
CA GLU A 231 -20.60 -21.35 12.00
C GLU A 231 -20.68 -21.87 10.56
N ALA A 232 -20.30 -21.05 9.56
CA ALA A 232 -20.23 -21.46 8.16
C ALA A 232 -19.08 -22.44 7.85
N ARG A 233 -18.06 -22.51 8.71
CA ARG A 233 -16.94 -23.47 8.59
C ARG A 233 -17.24 -24.81 9.24
N ASP A 234 -18.06 -24.81 10.30
CA ASP A 234 -18.43 -26.03 11.03
C ASP A 234 -19.67 -26.73 10.43
N GLY A 235 -20.41 -26.05 9.54
CA GLY A 235 -21.64 -26.54 8.90
C GLY A 235 -21.50 -26.98 7.44
N GLY A 236 -20.84 -28.12 7.15
CA GLY A 236 -21.04 -28.78 5.85
C GLY A 236 -20.46 -30.20 5.74
N PRO A 237 -21.04 -31.09 4.90
CA PRO A 237 -22.46 -31.34 4.63
C PRO A 237 -22.97 -32.55 5.45
N GLY A 238 -24.15 -32.43 6.06
CA GLY A 238 -24.86 -33.58 6.63
C GLY A 238 -25.44 -34.45 5.51
N ASP A 239 -25.12 -35.74 5.58
CA ASP A 239 -25.48 -36.81 4.66
C ASP A 239 -26.90 -36.71 4.08
N ALA A 240 -26.97 -36.59 2.76
CA ALA A 240 -28.12 -37.02 1.98
C ALA A 240 -27.79 -38.40 1.41
N ASP A 241 -28.23 -39.46 2.09
CA ASP A 241 -28.37 -40.77 1.46
C ASP A 241 -29.51 -41.58 2.10
N ALA A 242 -30.06 -42.47 1.28
CA ALA A 242 -31.10 -43.46 1.51
C ALA A 242 -32.57 -43.03 1.38
N SER A 243 -32.97 -42.79 0.13
CA SER A 243 -34.26 -43.32 -0.34
C SER A 243 -34.10 -43.89 -1.75
N GLU A 244 -33.51 -45.08 -1.84
CA GLU A 244 -33.74 -46.01 -2.95
C GLU A 244 -35.11 -46.66 -2.76
N SER A 245 -36.03 -46.32 -3.66
CA SER A 245 -37.21 -47.11 -3.97
C SER A 245 -37.06 -47.57 -5.41
N ASP A 246 -36.85 -48.86 -5.64
CA ASP A 246 -37.07 -49.46 -6.95
C ASP A 246 -38.01 -50.64 -6.81
N THR A 247 -39.03 -50.62 -7.66
CA THR A 247 -40.06 -51.64 -7.88
C THR A 247 -39.85 -52.18 -9.28
#